data_AF-A0A8K0RJU5-F1
#
_entry.id   AF-A0A8K0RJU5-F1
#
_cell.length_a   1.000
_cell.length_b   1.000
_cell.length_c   1.000
_cell.angle_alpha   90.00
_cell.angle_beta   90.00
_cell.angle_gamma   90.00
#
_symmetry.space_group_name_H-M   'P 1'
#
loop_
_entity.id
_entity.type
_entity.pdbx_description
1 polymer ?
#
loop_
_entity_poly.entity_id
_entity_poly.type
_entity_poly.pdbx_seq_one_letter_code
_entity_poly.pdbx_strand_id
1 'polypeptide(L)'
;IKLVGERIDEMMLGLEMDIKTDEIQDDLTCRKAGWSFIQDPKNKLADTWEQLANTLRSSSFRGKPFIKGTDWQVDTFIAYLNAGIDLSKLTFAASHLSGGLPGRGTEIATIRYINTTPAIRNVFFRGGQMIIIISYNKARASNNYAFYIVRYLPKQLSQSLLRYLAIIRPVLGFIAKQLKVPHWSDSEFFFPDPHGKNRHLTSTQASSILRFLTQDLATPWTLSSYRQAALAIAKRYISKLIKNTNFYSPIEATNPLRMFAGGAGHHPRILLTSYAIDKALPSRLQPELLEMYYRLSKLWQDWNQQYDWRNAESAELASHSQ
;
A
#
# COMPACT_ATOMS: atom_id res chain seq x y z
N ILE A 1 -1.98 10.41 -2.94
CA ILE A 1 -3.30 9.81 -2.64
C ILE A 1 -4.35 10.32 -3.61
N LYS A 2 -4.52 11.64 -3.74
CA LYS A 2 -5.42 12.27 -4.72
C LYS A 2 -5.29 11.70 -6.15
N LEU A 3 -4.07 11.65 -6.70
CA LEU A 3 -3.79 11.06 -8.01
C LEU A 3 -4.22 9.59 -8.16
N VAL A 4 -4.17 8.81 -7.08
CA VAL A 4 -4.67 7.41 -7.09
C VAL A 4 -6.19 7.44 -7.18
N GLY A 5 -6.87 8.26 -6.37
CA GLY A 5 -8.32 8.42 -6.42
C GLY A 5 -8.81 8.84 -7.81
N GLU A 6 -8.25 9.92 -8.37
CA GLU A 6 -8.60 10.42 -9.70
C GLU A 6 -8.44 9.35 -10.80
N ARG A 7 -7.35 8.57 -10.75
CA ARG A 7 -7.11 7.49 -11.72
C ARG A 7 -8.06 6.31 -11.49
N ILE A 8 -8.43 6.00 -10.26
CA ILE A 8 -9.47 5.00 -9.97
C ILE A 8 -10.80 5.45 -10.55
N ASP A 9 -11.21 6.70 -10.30
CA ASP A 9 -12.49 7.23 -10.76
C ASP A 9 -12.56 7.27 -12.30
N GLU A 10 -11.48 7.67 -12.98
CA GLU A 10 -11.34 7.60 -14.44
C GLU A 10 -11.54 6.15 -14.94
N MET A 11 -10.93 5.17 -14.27
CA MET A 11 -10.98 3.76 -14.66
C MET A 11 -12.25 3.03 -14.21
N MET A 12 -13.03 3.59 -13.28
CA MET A 12 -14.35 3.08 -12.93
C MET A 12 -15.41 3.43 -13.98
N LEU A 13 -15.10 4.30 -14.95
CA LEU A 13 -15.97 4.60 -16.10
C LEU A 13 -17.37 5.10 -15.68
N GLY A 14 -17.43 5.85 -14.57
CA GLY A 14 -18.68 6.33 -13.98
C GLY A 14 -19.50 5.27 -13.23
N LEU A 15 -18.99 4.04 -13.08
CA LEU A 15 -19.62 3.02 -12.24
C LEU A 15 -19.48 3.40 -10.77
N GLU A 16 -20.61 3.72 -10.14
CA GLU A 16 -20.68 3.93 -8.69
C GLU A 16 -20.89 2.61 -7.96
N MET A 17 -20.07 2.36 -6.94
CA MET A 17 -20.21 1.19 -6.08
C MET A 17 -20.08 1.61 -4.62
N ASP A 18 -21.15 1.39 -3.86
CA ASP A 18 -21.16 1.60 -2.42
C ASP A 18 -20.51 0.42 -1.70
N ILE A 19 -19.18 0.50 -1.53
CA ILE A 19 -18.41 -0.48 -0.76
C ILE A 19 -18.15 0.09 0.63
N LYS A 20 -18.89 -0.41 1.61
CA LYS A 20 -18.72 -0.08 3.03
C LYS A 20 -17.41 -0.63 3.56
N THR A 21 -16.37 0.19 3.41
CA THR A 21 -14.99 -0.21 3.68
C THR A 21 -14.77 -0.56 5.15
N ASP A 22 -15.46 0.10 6.08
CA ASP A 22 -15.38 -0.21 7.51
C ASP A 22 -15.98 -1.58 7.88
N GLU A 23 -16.83 -2.17 7.02
CA GLU A 23 -17.43 -3.50 7.24
C GLU A 23 -16.58 -4.65 6.68
N ILE A 24 -15.52 -4.36 5.91
CA ILE A 24 -14.65 -5.38 5.32
C ILE A 24 -13.88 -6.13 6.41
N GLN A 25 -14.01 -7.45 6.40
CA GLN A 25 -13.35 -8.36 7.32
C GLN A 25 -12.20 -9.09 6.62
N ASP A 26 -11.18 -9.49 7.37
CA ASP A 26 -10.13 -10.35 6.84
C ASP A 26 -9.61 -11.32 7.92
N ASP A 27 -9.27 -12.52 7.48
CA ASP A 27 -8.63 -13.54 8.31
C ASP A 27 -7.11 -13.54 8.06
N LEU A 28 -6.38 -13.02 9.05
CA LEU A 28 -4.92 -12.95 9.07
C LEU A 28 -4.27 -14.35 9.27
N THR A 29 -5.05 -15.35 9.68
CA THR A 29 -4.60 -16.71 9.95
C THR A 29 -4.87 -17.66 8.78
N CYS A 30 -5.79 -17.33 7.87
CA CYS A 30 -6.08 -18.18 6.72
C CYS A 30 -4.84 -18.39 5.83
N ARG A 31 -4.54 -19.66 5.56
CA ARG A 31 -3.42 -20.13 4.71
C ARG A 31 -3.88 -20.72 3.37
N LYS A 32 -5.18 -20.74 3.09
CA LYS A 32 -5.73 -21.30 1.84
C LYS A 32 -5.14 -20.56 0.64
N ALA A 33 -4.61 -21.30 -0.34
CA ALA A 33 -4.13 -20.72 -1.59
C ALA A 33 -5.29 -20.06 -2.35
N GLY A 34 -5.04 -18.91 -2.97
CA GLY A 34 -6.07 -18.11 -3.61
C GLY A 34 -6.95 -17.31 -2.65
N TRP A 35 -6.63 -17.26 -1.35
CA TRP A 35 -7.40 -16.50 -0.37
C TRP A 35 -6.87 -15.07 -0.17
N SER A 36 -7.80 -14.11 -0.12
CA SER A 36 -7.65 -12.76 0.41
C SER A 36 -9.01 -12.26 0.92
N PHE A 37 -9.07 -11.06 1.50
CA PHE A 37 -10.33 -10.40 1.83
C PHE A 37 -11.29 -10.29 0.63
N ILE A 38 -10.79 -10.33 -0.62
CA ILE A 38 -11.64 -10.29 -1.83
C ILE A 38 -12.41 -11.61 -2.00
N GLN A 39 -11.77 -12.74 -1.68
CA GLN A 39 -12.36 -14.07 -1.81
C GLN A 39 -13.17 -14.50 -0.58
N ASP A 40 -13.20 -13.70 0.49
CA ASP A 40 -14.07 -13.95 1.63
C ASP A 40 -15.53 -13.67 1.23
N PRO A 41 -16.43 -14.68 1.26
CA PRO A 41 -17.83 -14.50 0.89
C PRO A 41 -18.56 -13.43 1.72
N LYS A 42 -18.10 -13.17 2.96
CA LYS A 42 -18.68 -12.14 3.83
C LYS A 42 -18.57 -10.74 3.25
N ASN A 43 -17.52 -10.49 2.46
CA ASN A 43 -17.24 -9.17 1.90
C ASN A 43 -17.95 -8.92 0.56
N LYS A 44 -18.50 -9.96 -0.10
CA LYS A 44 -19.23 -9.85 -1.38
C LYS A 44 -18.44 -9.10 -2.47
N LEU A 45 -17.12 -9.25 -2.52
CA LEU A 45 -16.23 -8.54 -3.44
C LEU A 45 -15.89 -9.33 -4.71
N ALA A 46 -15.92 -10.67 -4.66
CA ALA A 46 -15.35 -11.54 -5.70
C ALA A 46 -15.92 -11.28 -7.11
N ASP A 47 -17.20 -10.95 -7.21
CA ASP A 47 -17.92 -10.81 -8.49
C ASP A 47 -18.15 -9.33 -8.87
N THR A 48 -17.68 -8.38 -8.05
CA THR A 48 -17.92 -6.94 -8.27
C THR A 48 -17.30 -6.41 -9.55
N TRP A 49 -16.20 -7.02 -10.01
CA TRP A 49 -15.53 -6.66 -11.25
C TRP A 49 -16.38 -6.91 -12.50
N GLU A 50 -17.32 -7.84 -12.47
CA GLU A 50 -18.17 -8.18 -13.62
C GLU A 50 -19.05 -7.00 -14.03
N GLN A 51 -19.46 -6.17 -13.05
CA GLN A 51 -20.22 -4.95 -13.31
C GLN A 51 -19.39 -3.97 -14.16
N LEU A 52 -18.13 -3.73 -13.79
CA LEU A 52 -17.24 -2.87 -14.59
C LEU A 52 -16.93 -3.50 -15.96
N ALA A 53 -16.74 -4.81 -16.03
CA ALA A 53 -16.57 -5.51 -17.31
C ALA A 53 -17.79 -5.34 -18.23
N ASN A 54 -19.00 -5.35 -17.67
CA ASN A 54 -20.22 -5.10 -18.42
C ASN A 54 -20.34 -3.65 -18.88
N THR A 55 -19.95 -2.69 -18.04
CA THR A 55 -19.90 -1.25 -18.37
C THR A 55 -19.02 -0.95 -19.58
N LEU A 56 -18.00 -1.77 -19.87
CA LEU A 56 -17.16 -1.61 -21.07
C LEU A 56 -18.01 -1.54 -22.35
N ARG A 57 -19.14 -2.27 -22.43
CA ARG A 57 -19.97 -2.33 -23.65
C ARG A 57 -20.62 -1.00 -24.03
N SER A 58 -20.92 -0.16 -23.05
CA SER A 58 -21.64 1.10 -23.22
C SER A 58 -20.80 2.34 -22.90
N SER A 59 -19.51 2.16 -22.57
CA SER A 59 -18.64 3.24 -22.12
C SER A 59 -17.53 3.56 -23.11
N SER A 60 -16.84 4.66 -22.83
CA SER A 60 -15.67 5.11 -23.56
C SER A 60 -14.54 5.39 -22.59
N PHE A 61 -13.31 5.30 -23.07
CA PHE A 61 -12.13 5.68 -22.33
C PHE A 61 -11.36 6.72 -23.13
N ARG A 62 -11.17 7.90 -22.53
CA ARG A 62 -10.50 9.05 -23.16
C ARG A 62 -11.08 9.41 -24.54
N GLY A 63 -12.41 9.44 -24.61
CA GLY A 63 -13.16 9.84 -25.82
C GLY A 63 -13.28 8.76 -26.89
N LYS A 64 -12.76 7.54 -26.68
CA LYS A 64 -12.88 6.42 -27.62
C LYS A 64 -13.72 5.28 -27.02
N PRO A 65 -14.69 4.73 -27.76
CA PRO A 65 -15.50 3.62 -27.25
C PRO A 65 -14.67 2.34 -27.13
N PHE A 66 -15.04 1.46 -26.20
CA PHE A 66 -14.45 0.12 -26.12
C PHE A 66 -14.98 -0.84 -27.20
N ILE A 67 -16.22 -0.61 -27.66
CA ILE A 67 -16.88 -1.41 -28.69
C ILE A 67 -17.46 -0.47 -29.75
N LYS A 68 -17.27 -0.80 -31.03
CA LYS A 68 -17.93 -0.15 -32.16
C LYS A 68 -18.68 -1.20 -32.96
N GLY A 69 -20.01 -1.13 -32.97
CA GLY A 69 -20.84 -2.21 -33.50
C GLY A 69 -20.66 -3.48 -32.67
N THR A 70 -20.10 -4.54 -33.27
CA THR A 70 -19.75 -5.79 -32.60
C THR A 70 -18.26 -5.90 -32.28
N ASP A 71 -17.44 -4.96 -32.73
CA ASP A 71 -15.99 -5.08 -32.72
C ASP A 71 -15.37 -4.36 -31.53
N TRP A 72 -14.55 -5.11 -30.79
CA TRP A 72 -13.71 -4.56 -29.72
C TRP A 72 -12.65 -3.61 -30.30
N GLN A 73 -12.53 -2.44 -29.70
CA GLN A 73 -11.58 -1.42 -30.12
C GLN A 73 -10.25 -1.64 -29.40
N VAL A 74 -9.30 -2.27 -30.11
CA VAL A 74 -7.98 -2.65 -29.59
C VAL A 74 -7.22 -1.44 -29.01
N ASP A 75 -7.26 -0.29 -29.68
CA ASP A 75 -6.58 0.93 -29.22
C ASP A 75 -7.11 1.42 -27.88
N THR A 76 -8.43 1.38 -27.68
CA THR A 76 -9.08 1.78 -26.42
C THR A 76 -8.68 0.82 -25.29
N PHE A 77 -8.64 -0.48 -25.58
CA PHE A 77 -8.15 -1.48 -24.63
C PHE A 77 -6.68 -1.31 -24.26
N ILE A 78 -5.80 -1.05 -25.23
CA ILE A 78 -4.40 -0.76 -24.96
C ILE A 78 -4.26 0.51 -24.12
N ALA A 79 -5.03 1.56 -24.42
CA ALA A 79 -5.04 2.79 -23.61
C ALA A 79 -5.49 2.53 -22.16
N TYR A 80 -6.51 1.70 -21.96
CA TYR A 80 -7.00 1.33 -20.63
C TYR A 80 -5.99 0.46 -19.86
N LEU A 81 -5.35 -0.51 -20.52
CA LEU A 81 -4.25 -1.29 -19.93
C LEU A 81 -3.10 -0.36 -19.51
N ASN A 82 -2.67 0.55 -20.39
CA ASN A 82 -1.60 1.52 -20.06
C ASN A 82 -1.98 2.39 -18.85
N ALA A 83 -3.24 2.82 -18.74
CA ALA A 83 -3.71 3.55 -17.57
C ALA A 83 -3.62 2.70 -16.28
N GLY A 84 -3.85 1.39 -16.36
CA GLY A 84 -3.61 0.43 -15.28
C GLY A 84 -2.14 0.32 -14.86
N ILE A 85 -1.19 0.49 -15.79
CA ILE A 85 0.25 0.44 -15.50
C ILE A 85 0.59 1.67 -14.66
N ASP A 86 0.10 2.83 -15.08
CA ASP A 86 0.32 4.08 -14.37
C ASP A 86 -0.34 4.06 -12.99
N LEU A 87 -1.56 3.50 -12.90
CA LEU A 87 -2.23 3.31 -11.62
C LEU A 87 -1.43 2.40 -10.67
N SER A 88 -0.82 1.33 -11.18
CA SER A 88 0.07 0.46 -10.39
C SER A 88 1.29 1.24 -9.84
N LYS A 89 1.91 2.09 -10.65
CA LYS A 89 3.02 2.98 -10.23
C LYS A 89 2.57 3.97 -9.13
N LEU A 90 1.41 4.60 -9.32
CA LEU A 90 0.82 5.53 -8.34
C LEU A 90 0.47 4.82 -7.02
N THR A 91 -0.11 3.63 -7.11
CA THR A 91 -0.47 2.74 -5.99
C THR A 91 0.76 2.36 -5.18
N PHE A 92 1.85 2.01 -5.85
CA PHE A 92 3.15 1.78 -5.21
C PHE A 92 3.63 3.00 -4.43
N ALA A 93 3.74 4.15 -5.10
CA ALA A 93 4.27 5.36 -4.48
C ALA A 93 3.39 5.84 -3.30
N ALA A 94 2.07 5.86 -3.48
CA ALA A 94 1.14 6.25 -2.44
C ALA A 94 1.24 5.33 -1.22
N SER A 95 1.31 4.01 -1.43
CA SER A 95 1.47 3.04 -0.33
C SER A 95 2.80 3.21 0.40
N HIS A 96 3.89 3.45 -0.35
CA HIS A 96 5.23 3.61 0.22
C HIS A 96 5.40 4.90 1.03
N LEU A 97 4.84 6.00 0.53
CA LEU A 97 4.98 7.32 1.15
C LEU A 97 4.04 7.51 2.36
N SER A 98 2.84 6.92 2.31
CA SER A 98 1.79 7.20 3.31
C SER A 98 1.56 6.10 4.35
N GLY A 99 2.04 4.87 4.11
CA GLY A 99 1.77 3.72 5.01
C GLY A 99 2.49 3.76 6.36
N GLY A 100 3.37 4.72 6.57
CA GLY A 100 4.22 4.83 7.77
C GLY A 100 5.69 4.92 7.39
N LEU A 101 6.56 4.66 8.36
CA LEU A 101 8.00 4.71 8.13
C LEU A 101 8.44 3.64 7.11
N PRO A 102 9.26 4.03 6.12
CA PRO A 102 9.70 3.13 5.08
C PRO A 102 10.65 2.06 5.62
N GLY A 103 10.47 0.83 5.15
CA GLY A 103 11.38 -0.31 5.37
C GLY A 103 12.61 -0.25 4.46
N ARG A 104 13.39 -1.32 4.37
CA ARG A 104 14.50 -1.41 3.41
C ARG A 104 13.94 -1.76 2.02
N GLY A 105 14.53 -1.16 0.99
CA GLY A 105 13.91 -1.02 -0.35
C GLY A 105 13.47 -2.29 -1.08
N THR A 106 13.96 -3.48 -0.72
CA THR A 106 13.58 -4.76 -1.36
C THR A 106 12.27 -5.34 -0.82
N GLU A 107 11.81 -4.90 0.34
CA GLU A 107 10.68 -5.54 1.05
C GLU A 107 9.32 -5.10 0.51
N ILE A 108 9.24 -3.89 -0.03
CA ILE A 108 7.98 -3.34 -0.54
C ILE A 108 7.65 -3.87 -1.95
N ALA A 109 8.66 -4.29 -2.69
CA ALA A 109 8.54 -4.80 -4.06
C ALA A 109 7.93 -6.21 -4.13
N THR A 110 8.06 -7.02 -3.07
CA THR A 110 7.66 -8.44 -3.06
C THR A 110 6.33 -8.71 -2.33
N ILE A 111 5.58 -7.65 -2.05
CA ILE A 111 4.29 -7.70 -1.34
C ILE A 111 3.27 -8.45 -2.18
N ARG A 112 2.62 -9.44 -1.59
CA ARG A 112 1.50 -10.18 -2.20
C ARG A 112 0.17 -9.73 -1.63
N TYR A 113 -0.87 -9.68 -2.46
CA TYR A 113 -2.24 -9.38 -2.00
C TYR A 113 -3.13 -10.61 -1.88
N ILE A 114 -2.67 -11.77 -2.38
CA ILE A 114 -3.39 -13.03 -2.35
C ILE A 114 -2.46 -14.16 -1.89
N ASN A 115 -3.00 -15.09 -1.11
CA ASN A 115 -2.25 -16.26 -0.66
C ASN A 115 -1.85 -17.13 -1.84
N THR A 116 -0.65 -17.69 -1.78
CA THR A 116 -0.17 -18.70 -2.72
C THR A 116 0.14 -19.98 -1.96
N THR A 117 0.30 -21.10 -2.66
CA THR A 117 0.67 -22.38 -2.04
C THR A 117 1.91 -22.28 -1.12
N PRO A 118 3.01 -21.61 -1.51
CA PRO A 118 4.19 -21.51 -0.65
C PRO A 118 4.14 -20.37 0.38
N ALA A 119 3.22 -19.41 0.27
CA ALA A 119 3.30 -18.19 1.07
C ALA A 119 1.94 -17.54 1.37
N ILE A 120 1.79 -17.06 2.59
CA ILE A 120 0.73 -16.13 2.95
C ILE A 120 0.97 -14.76 2.29
N ARG A 121 -0.12 -14.08 1.95
CA ARG A 121 -0.09 -12.69 1.49
C ARG A 121 0.44 -11.71 2.54
N ASN A 122 0.75 -10.50 2.09
CA ASN A 122 1.20 -9.38 2.90
C ASN A 122 0.11 -8.32 3.08
N VAL A 123 -0.82 -8.20 2.14
CA VAL A 123 -1.93 -7.22 2.21
C VAL A 123 -3.12 -7.86 2.91
N PHE A 124 -3.63 -7.18 3.93
CA PHE A 124 -4.83 -7.56 4.68
C PHE A 124 -5.74 -6.36 4.87
N PHE A 125 -6.95 -6.60 5.40
CA PHE A 125 -7.90 -5.57 5.77
C PHE A 125 -8.22 -5.59 7.27
N ARG A 126 -8.23 -4.43 7.92
CA ARG A 126 -8.58 -4.30 9.34
C ARG A 126 -9.11 -2.90 9.67
N GLY A 127 -10.30 -2.81 10.25
CA GLY A 127 -10.85 -1.56 10.79
C GLY A 127 -11.00 -0.44 9.75
N GLY A 128 -11.49 -0.77 8.55
CA GLY A 128 -11.64 0.20 7.46
C GLY A 128 -10.33 0.56 6.75
N GLN A 129 -9.21 -0.09 7.09
CA GLN A 129 -7.91 0.20 6.51
C GLN A 129 -7.25 -1.05 5.94
N MET A 130 -6.61 -0.87 4.79
CA MET A 130 -5.70 -1.84 4.24
C MET A 130 -4.40 -1.79 5.05
N ILE A 131 -3.89 -2.97 5.44
CA ILE A 131 -2.65 -3.11 6.18
C ILE A 131 -1.66 -3.97 5.40
N ILE A 132 -0.37 -3.61 5.48
CA ILE A 132 0.73 -4.37 4.89
C ILE A 132 1.55 -4.97 6.02
N ILE A 133 1.61 -6.30 6.08
CA ILE A 133 2.37 -7.07 7.06
C ILE A 133 3.59 -7.69 6.38
N ILE A 134 4.77 -7.41 6.90
CA ILE A 134 6.05 -7.96 6.44
C ILE A 134 6.68 -8.72 7.60
N SER A 135 7.02 -9.99 7.39
CA SER A 135 7.74 -10.81 8.38
C SER A 135 9.17 -11.05 7.94
N TYR A 136 10.12 -10.89 8.86
CA TYR A 136 11.52 -11.26 8.66
C TYR A 136 11.84 -12.48 9.49
N ASN A 137 12.19 -13.55 8.78
CA ASN A 137 12.88 -14.69 9.38
C ASN A 137 14.36 -14.49 9.13
N LYS A 138 15.08 -13.84 10.07
CA LYS A 138 16.55 -13.83 10.02
C LYS A 138 17.04 -15.22 10.42
N ALA A 139 17.08 -16.15 9.46
CA ALA A 139 17.57 -17.52 9.64
C ALA A 139 19.10 -17.63 9.89
N ARG A 140 19.75 -16.65 10.55
CA ARG A 140 21.21 -16.65 10.80
C ARG A 140 21.65 -16.13 12.17
N ALA A 141 20.75 -16.01 13.15
CA ALA A 141 21.15 -15.79 14.54
C ALA A 141 20.36 -16.75 15.43
N SER A 142 20.97 -17.90 15.77
CA SER A 142 20.75 -18.90 16.84
C SER A 142 19.39 -19.09 17.57
N ASN A 143 18.31 -18.33 17.31
CA ASN A 143 17.17 -18.20 18.22
C ASN A 143 15.78 -18.26 17.54
N ASN A 144 15.66 -18.53 16.23
CA ASN A 144 14.37 -18.87 15.58
C ASN A 144 13.17 -17.89 15.78
N TYR A 145 13.41 -16.58 15.92
CA TYR A 145 12.33 -15.57 16.05
C TYR A 145 12.04 -14.86 14.72
N ALA A 146 10.76 -14.83 14.34
CA ALA A 146 10.23 -13.97 13.29
C ALA A 146 9.95 -12.56 13.85
N PHE A 147 10.36 -11.51 13.13
CA PHE A 147 9.99 -10.12 13.47
C PHE A 147 9.01 -9.57 12.44
N TYR A 148 7.95 -8.89 12.89
CA TYR A 148 6.90 -8.33 12.02
C TYR A 148 6.97 -6.82 11.95
N ILE A 149 6.72 -6.26 10.76
CA ILE A 149 6.43 -4.84 10.54
C ILE A 149 5.03 -4.75 9.95
N VAL A 150 4.20 -3.88 10.53
CA VAL A 150 2.86 -3.59 10.02
C VAL A 150 2.75 -2.13 9.63
N ARG A 151 2.15 -1.87 8.47
CA ARG A 151 1.87 -0.53 7.96
C ARG A 151 0.40 -0.40 7.67
N TYR A 152 -0.28 0.51 8.38
CA TYR A 152 -1.66 0.87 8.06
C TYR A 152 -1.64 1.93 6.98
N LEU A 153 -2.37 1.69 5.88
CA LEU A 153 -2.54 2.68 4.83
C LEU A 153 -3.64 3.69 5.24
N PRO A 154 -3.57 4.96 4.83
CA PRO A 154 -4.65 5.92 5.06
C PRO A 154 -6.01 5.39 4.60
N LYS A 155 -7.10 5.77 5.28
CA LYS A 155 -8.46 5.30 4.95
C LYS A 155 -8.84 5.61 3.49
N GLN A 156 -8.64 6.84 3.03
CA GLN A 156 -8.91 7.24 1.64
C GLN A 156 -8.14 6.38 0.64
N LEU A 157 -6.84 6.15 0.90
CA LEU A 157 -6.04 5.28 0.04
C LEU A 157 -6.54 3.83 0.08
N SER A 158 -6.93 3.33 1.25
CA SER A 158 -7.46 1.97 1.42
C SER A 158 -8.73 1.74 0.60
N GLN A 159 -9.63 2.73 0.56
CA GLN A 159 -10.85 2.70 -0.26
C GLN A 159 -10.50 2.62 -1.76
N SER A 160 -9.60 3.48 -2.24
CA SER A 160 -9.15 3.45 -3.64
C SER A 160 -8.48 2.11 -4.00
N LEU A 161 -7.64 1.57 -3.11
CA LEU A 161 -6.93 0.31 -3.33
C LEU A 161 -7.83 -0.92 -3.24
N LEU A 162 -8.92 -0.84 -2.48
CA LEU A 162 -9.95 -1.87 -2.45
C LEU A 162 -10.64 -1.98 -3.82
N ARG A 163 -11.08 -0.84 -4.39
CA ARG A 163 -11.66 -0.79 -5.75
C ARG A 163 -10.65 -1.23 -6.81
N TYR A 164 -9.39 -0.80 -6.68
CA TYR A 164 -8.32 -1.23 -7.56
C TYR A 164 -8.21 -2.76 -7.60
N LEU A 165 -8.06 -3.41 -6.44
CA LEU A 165 -7.79 -4.84 -6.37
C LEU A 165 -9.03 -5.70 -6.67
N ALA A 166 -10.21 -5.29 -6.21
CA ALA A 166 -11.43 -6.09 -6.36
C ALA A 166 -12.11 -5.92 -7.72
N ILE A 167 -11.96 -4.76 -8.38
CA ILE A 167 -12.75 -4.40 -9.56
C ILE A 167 -11.85 -4.14 -10.77
N ILE A 168 -11.00 -3.10 -10.71
CA ILE A 168 -10.22 -2.66 -11.87
C ILE A 168 -9.19 -3.72 -12.28
N ARG A 169 -8.48 -4.31 -11.31
CA ARG A 169 -7.42 -5.28 -11.59
C ARG A 169 -7.93 -6.55 -12.26
N PRO A 170 -9.05 -7.17 -11.85
CA PRO A 170 -9.66 -8.25 -12.60
C PRO A 170 -10.08 -7.84 -14.02
N VAL A 171 -10.64 -6.63 -14.22
CA VAL A 171 -10.98 -6.13 -15.56
C VAL A 171 -9.73 -5.96 -16.45
N LEU A 172 -8.62 -5.47 -15.90
CA LEU A 172 -7.33 -5.43 -16.62
C LEU A 172 -6.91 -6.85 -17.05
N GLY A 173 -7.04 -7.83 -16.16
CA GLY A 173 -6.77 -9.23 -16.47
C GLY A 173 -7.71 -9.80 -17.55
N PHE A 174 -8.99 -9.46 -17.50
CA PHE A 174 -9.98 -9.84 -18.52
C PHE A 174 -9.63 -9.26 -19.90
N ILE A 175 -9.37 -7.95 -19.99
CA ILE A 175 -8.98 -7.27 -21.25
C ILE A 175 -7.68 -7.88 -21.80
N ALA A 176 -6.70 -8.13 -20.93
CA ALA A 176 -5.44 -8.70 -21.35
C ALA A 176 -5.57 -10.14 -21.88
N LYS A 177 -6.43 -10.96 -21.28
CA LYS A 177 -6.75 -12.29 -21.81
C LYS A 177 -7.41 -12.18 -23.18
N GLN A 178 -8.34 -11.23 -23.36
CA GLN A 178 -9.00 -10.97 -24.64
C GLN A 178 -8.01 -10.54 -25.74
N LEU A 179 -7.04 -9.69 -25.39
CA LEU A 179 -5.98 -9.23 -26.29
C LEU A 179 -4.79 -10.18 -26.41
N LYS A 180 -4.79 -11.32 -25.70
CA LYS A 180 -3.68 -12.28 -25.62
C LYS A 180 -2.35 -11.65 -25.18
N VAL A 181 -2.38 -10.73 -24.20
CA VAL A 181 -1.19 -10.07 -23.65
C VAL A 181 -0.90 -10.55 -22.21
N PRO A 182 -0.17 -11.66 -22.03
CA PRO A 182 -0.14 -12.42 -20.77
C PRO A 182 0.49 -11.71 -19.56
N HIS A 183 1.25 -10.63 -19.77
CA HIS A 183 1.89 -9.89 -18.67
C HIS A 183 0.94 -9.26 -17.64
N TRP A 184 -0.35 -9.17 -17.96
CA TRP A 184 -1.39 -8.58 -17.10
C TRP A 184 -2.23 -9.61 -16.34
N SER A 185 -2.16 -10.88 -16.72
CA SER A 185 -2.98 -11.93 -16.11
C SER A 185 -2.28 -12.52 -14.89
N ASP A 186 -3.05 -12.66 -13.81
CA ASP A 186 -2.78 -13.61 -12.72
C ASP A 186 -1.50 -13.36 -11.87
N SER A 187 -1.06 -12.10 -11.73
CA SER A 187 0.00 -11.74 -10.77
C SER A 187 -0.52 -11.76 -9.32
N GLU A 188 0.15 -12.48 -8.42
CA GLU A 188 -0.15 -12.47 -6.97
C GLU A 188 0.39 -11.23 -6.23
N PHE A 189 1.25 -10.46 -6.89
CA PHE A 189 1.99 -9.35 -6.29
C PHE A 189 1.15 -8.08 -6.28
N PHE A 190 1.20 -7.33 -5.17
CA PHE A 190 0.47 -6.08 -5.07
C PHE A 190 0.97 -5.05 -6.09
N PHE A 191 2.29 -5.02 -6.33
CA PHE A 191 2.94 -4.15 -7.30
C PHE A 191 3.59 -5.01 -8.41
N PRO A 192 2.88 -5.31 -9.51
CA PRO A 192 3.45 -6.05 -10.63
C PRO A 192 4.52 -5.22 -11.38
N ASP A 193 5.38 -5.89 -12.15
CA ASP A 193 6.31 -5.21 -13.05
C ASP A 193 5.53 -4.48 -14.15
N PRO A 194 5.70 -3.15 -14.31
CA PRO A 194 5.03 -2.36 -15.36
C PRO A 194 5.26 -2.86 -16.79
N HIS A 195 6.36 -3.57 -17.04
CA HIS A 195 6.75 -4.04 -18.37
C HIS A 195 6.59 -5.55 -18.53
N GLY A 196 6.11 -6.27 -17.51
CA GLY A 196 5.91 -7.72 -17.57
C GLY A 196 7.18 -8.56 -17.66
N LYS A 197 8.37 -7.96 -17.50
CA LYS A 197 9.66 -8.67 -17.59
C LYS A 197 9.95 -9.49 -16.34
N ASN A 198 9.53 -8.99 -15.19
CA ASN A 198 9.62 -9.66 -13.90
C ASN A 198 8.23 -9.93 -13.33
N ARG A 199 8.15 -10.78 -12.31
CA ARG A 199 6.87 -11.08 -11.63
C ARG A 199 6.34 -9.91 -10.81
N HIS A 200 7.24 -9.04 -10.35
CA HIS A 200 6.94 -7.91 -9.48
C HIS A 200 7.86 -6.74 -9.76
N LEU A 201 7.48 -5.57 -9.26
CA LEU A 201 8.26 -4.35 -9.34
C LEU A 201 9.68 -4.56 -8.77
N THR A 202 10.71 -4.12 -9.47
CA THR A 202 12.10 -4.15 -8.99
C THR A 202 12.45 -2.90 -8.18
N SER A 203 13.51 -2.95 -7.37
CA SER A 203 13.99 -1.78 -6.61
C SER A 203 14.40 -0.61 -7.52
N THR A 204 14.97 -0.92 -8.69
CA THR A 204 15.34 0.07 -9.72
C THR A 204 14.10 0.75 -10.29
N GLN A 205 13.09 -0.04 -10.68
CA GLN A 205 11.82 0.50 -11.18
C GLN A 205 11.10 1.32 -10.11
N ALA A 206 11.01 0.80 -8.88
CA ALA A 206 10.43 1.51 -7.74
C ALA A 206 11.12 2.85 -7.47
N SER A 207 12.46 2.88 -7.54
CA SER A 207 13.22 4.13 -7.38
C SER A 207 12.98 5.10 -8.54
N SER A 208 12.84 4.59 -9.76
CA SER A 208 12.50 5.40 -10.94
C SER A 208 11.11 6.02 -10.84
N ILE A 209 10.12 5.23 -10.38
CA ILE A 209 8.75 5.72 -10.14
C ILE A 209 8.75 6.86 -9.12
N LEU A 210 9.42 6.68 -7.98
CA LEU A 210 9.52 7.74 -6.98
C LEU A 210 10.20 8.98 -7.55
N ARG A 211 11.30 8.81 -8.30
CA ARG A 211 12.04 9.92 -8.89
C ARG A 211 11.18 10.71 -9.85
N PHE A 212 10.43 10.02 -10.70
CA PHE A 212 9.51 10.65 -11.66
C PHE A 212 8.38 11.40 -10.93
N LEU A 213 7.73 10.78 -9.94
CA LEU A 213 6.61 11.40 -9.21
C LEU A 213 7.05 12.52 -8.27
N THR A 214 8.34 12.66 -8.00
CA THR A 214 8.91 13.70 -7.15
C THR A 214 9.90 14.58 -7.90
N GLN A 215 9.80 14.60 -9.24
CA GLN A 215 10.73 15.33 -10.11
C GLN A 215 10.72 16.84 -9.86
N ASP A 216 9.60 17.37 -9.37
CA ASP A 216 9.41 18.79 -9.07
C ASP A 216 10.00 19.20 -7.70
N LEU A 217 10.48 18.23 -6.90
CA LEU A 217 11.23 18.53 -5.68
C LEU A 217 12.66 18.96 -6.03
N ALA A 218 13.24 19.84 -5.22
CA ALA A 218 14.64 20.24 -5.33
C ALA A 218 15.62 19.06 -5.39
N THR A 219 15.26 17.93 -4.78
CA THR A 219 15.95 16.67 -4.98
C THR A 219 14.91 15.56 -5.18
N PRO A 220 14.79 15.03 -6.41
CA PRO A 220 13.91 13.91 -6.69
C PRO A 220 14.25 12.69 -5.83
N TRP A 221 13.23 12.04 -5.28
CA TRP A 221 13.40 10.98 -4.31
C TRP A 221 13.57 9.60 -4.96
N THR A 222 14.47 8.83 -4.39
CA THR A 222 14.62 7.39 -4.61
C THR A 222 14.13 6.65 -3.37
N LEU A 223 14.06 5.31 -3.42
CA LEU A 223 13.76 4.53 -2.21
C LEU A 223 14.73 4.83 -1.06
N SER A 224 16.01 5.03 -1.38
CA SER A 224 17.04 5.28 -0.36
C SER A 224 16.93 6.70 0.22
N SER A 225 16.84 7.72 -0.64
CA SER A 225 16.79 9.11 -0.17
C SER A 225 15.48 9.41 0.55
N TYR A 226 14.35 8.90 0.08
CA TYR A 226 13.09 8.99 0.83
C TYR A 226 13.20 8.33 2.20
N ARG A 227 13.78 7.11 2.28
CA ARG A 227 13.98 6.46 3.58
C ARG A 227 14.82 7.30 4.53
N GLN A 228 15.94 7.84 4.06
CA GLN A 228 16.80 8.69 4.88
C GLN A 228 16.07 9.94 5.38
N ALA A 229 15.33 10.62 4.49
CA ALA A 229 14.52 11.79 4.83
C ALA A 229 13.43 11.44 5.84
N ALA A 230 12.65 10.38 5.60
CA ALA A 230 11.58 9.94 6.48
C ALA A 230 12.11 9.58 7.88
N LEU A 231 13.26 8.90 7.97
CA LEU A 231 13.90 8.61 9.25
C LEU A 231 14.38 9.86 9.98
N ALA A 232 14.93 10.84 9.27
CA ALA A 232 15.35 12.12 9.85
C ALA A 232 14.15 12.91 10.40
N ILE A 233 13.06 12.99 9.62
CA ILE A 233 11.79 13.62 10.02
C ILE A 233 11.23 12.94 11.27
N ALA A 234 11.14 11.61 11.25
CA ALA A 234 10.61 10.81 12.34
C ALA A 234 11.39 11.05 13.64
N LYS A 235 12.73 10.99 13.57
CA LYS A 235 13.61 11.26 14.71
C LYS A 235 13.41 12.66 15.28
N ARG A 236 13.22 13.67 14.43
CA ARG A 236 13.11 15.08 14.85
C ARG A 236 11.73 15.44 15.41
N TYR A 237 10.66 14.96 14.78
CA TYR A 237 9.29 15.45 15.04
C TYR A 237 8.41 14.41 15.74
N ILE A 238 8.41 13.17 15.28
CA ILE A 238 7.55 12.13 15.86
C ILE A 238 8.07 11.74 17.25
N SER A 239 9.39 11.82 17.50
CA SER A 239 9.93 11.57 18.85
C SER A 239 9.37 12.53 19.89
N LYS A 240 9.04 13.77 19.51
CA LYS A 240 8.42 14.75 20.39
C LYS A 240 6.95 14.43 20.62
N LEU A 241 6.24 14.01 19.57
CA LEU A 241 4.83 13.61 19.66
C LEU A 241 4.66 12.38 20.56
N ILE A 242 5.50 11.36 20.40
CA ILE A 242 5.43 10.12 21.21
C ILE A 242 5.71 10.42 22.68
N LYS A 243 6.68 11.30 22.99
CA LYS A 243 6.94 11.74 24.38
C LYS A 243 5.73 12.41 25.03
N ASN A 244 4.87 13.04 24.24
CA ASN A 244 3.71 13.79 24.72
C ASN A 244 2.40 12.98 24.69
N THR A 245 2.40 11.77 24.12
CA THR A 245 1.21 10.91 24.07
C THR A 245 1.30 9.82 25.13
N ASN A 246 0.30 9.71 26.01
CA ASN A 246 0.16 8.58 26.93
C ASN A 246 -0.28 7.33 26.15
N PHE A 247 0.68 6.61 25.59
CA PHE A 247 0.45 5.23 25.14
C PHE A 247 0.19 4.38 26.38
N TYR A 248 -0.85 3.55 26.35
CA TYR A 248 -1.28 2.72 27.50
C TYR A 248 -0.08 2.15 28.28
N SER A 249 -0.08 2.33 29.60
CA SER A 249 0.82 1.62 30.51
C SER A 249 0.63 0.11 30.31
N PRO A 250 1.73 -0.67 30.13
CA PRO A 250 2.97 -0.54 30.90
C PRO A 250 4.22 -0.17 30.06
N ILE A 251 4.74 1.03 30.36
CA ILE A 251 6.12 1.56 30.51
C ILE A 251 7.27 1.13 29.54
N GLU A 252 7.23 0.01 28.82
CA GLU A 252 8.43 -0.46 28.09
C GLU A 252 8.27 -0.65 26.56
N ALA A 253 7.09 -1.00 26.06
CA ALA A 253 6.82 -1.06 24.61
C ALA A 253 6.56 0.33 23.98
N THR A 254 6.36 1.34 24.82
CA THR A 254 5.98 2.72 24.47
C THR A 254 7.16 3.67 24.31
N ASN A 255 8.40 3.18 24.47
CA ASN A 255 9.58 4.00 24.25
C ASN A 255 9.64 4.46 22.78
N PRO A 256 9.66 5.78 22.48
CA PRO A 256 9.70 6.31 21.12
C PRO A 256 10.77 5.65 20.25
N LEU A 257 11.97 5.42 20.80
CA LEU A 257 13.09 4.81 20.07
C LEU A 257 12.79 3.36 19.64
N ARG A 258 12.06 2.60 20.47
CA ARG A 258 11.64 1.22 20.16
C ARG A 258 10.58 1.22 19.05
N MET A 259 9.59 2.12 19.11
CA MET A 259 8.58 2.28 18.06
C MET A 259 9.21 2.67 16.71
N PHE A 260 10.19 3.58 16.70
CA PHE A 260 10.92 3.95 15.47
C PHE A 260 11.72 2.79 14.90
N ALA A 261 12.49 2.09 15.74
CA ALA A 261 13.27 0.95 15.31
C ALA A 261 12.36 -0.12 14.67
N GLY A 262 11.21 -0.38 15.30
CA GLY A 262 10.21 -1.32 14.79
C GLY A 262 9.58 -0.89 13.46
N GLY A 263 9.19 0.38 13.31
CA GLY A 263 8.63 0.92 12.05
C GLY A 263 9.65 0.97 10.90
N ALA A 264 10.92 1.21 11.21
CA ALA A 264 12.01 1.31 10.26
C ALA A 264 12.66 -0.05 9.88
N GLY A 265 12.21 -1.15 10.51
CA GLY A 265 12.71 -2.51 10.27
C GLY A 265 14.08 -2.82 10.87
N HIS A 266 14.47 -2.11 11.94
CA HIS A 266 15.67 -2.42 12.71
C HIS A 266 15.36 -3.40 13.85
N HIS A 267 16.20 -4.43 14.02
CA HIS A 267 16.09 -5.35 15.15
C HIS A 267 16.40 -4.57 16.45
N PRO A 268 15.56 -4.65 17.50
CA PRO A 268 15.77 -3.92 18.76
C PRO A 268 17.04 -4.26 19.55
N ARG A 269 17.93 -5.14 19.04
CA ARG A 269 19.12 -5.65 19.75
C ARG A 269 20.17 -4.59 20.06
N ILE A 270 20.22 -3.49 19.32
CA ILE A 270 21.14 -2.37 19.59
C ILE A 270 20.59 -1.44 20.72
N LEU A 271 19.36 -1.66 21.19
CA LEU A 271 18.70 -0.88 22.24
C LEU A 271 18.43 -1.70 23.53
N LEU A 272 19.09 -2.86 23.70
CA LEU A 272 18.73 -3.93 24.64
C LEU A 272 19.72 -4.13 25.81
N THR A 273 20.49 -3.12 26.21
CA THR A 273 21.44 -3.25 27.35
C THR A 273 20.85 -2.94 28.73
N SER A 274 19.58 -2.56 28.85
CA SER A 274 18.92 -2.38 30.14
C SER A 274 17.57 -3.13 30.19
N TYR A 275 17.59 -4.17 31.03
CA TYR A 275 16.50 -5.03 31.48
C TYR A 275 16.18 -6.35 30.77
N ALA A 276 16.07 -7.35 31.64
CA ALA A 276 15.66 -8.73 31.47
C ALA A 276 14.17 -8.83 31.09
N ILE A 277 13.83 -8.34 29.91
CA ILE A 277 12.66 -8.81 29.16
C ILE A 277 13.16 -9.97 28.32
N ASP A 278 12.92 -11.15 28.86
CA ASP A 278 13.21 -12.44 28.25
C ASP A 278 12.77 -12.47 26.78
N LYS A 279 13.74 -12.67 25.88
CA LYS A 279 13.69 -13.31 24.53
C LYS A 279 12.47 -13.16 23.60
N ALA A 280 11.47 -12.34 23.88
CA ALA A 280 10.18 -12.32 23.21
C ALA A 280 9.83 -10.91 22.72
N LEU A 281 10.49 -10.45 21.65
CA LEU A 281 9.65 -9.85 20.61
C LEU A 281 8.77 -10.99 20.11
N PRO A 282 7.43 -10.91 20.21
CA PRO A 282 6.63 -12.10 20.03
C PRO A 282 6.87 -12.62 18.61
N SER A 283 7.26 -13.89 18.52
CA SER A 283 7.31 -14.68 17.29
C SER A 283 5.96 -14.79 16.58
N ARG A 284 4.92 -14.11 17.08
CA ARG A 284 3.54 -14.11 16.64
C ARG A 284 3.04 -12.66 16.58
N LEU A 285 2.24 -12.37 15.55
CA LEU A 285 1.59 -11.07 15.39
C LEU A 285 0.42 -10.91 16.38
N GLN A 286 0.69 -10.32 17.54
CA GLN A 286 -0.28 -10.11 18.61
C GLN A 286 -1.11 -8.82 18.44
N PRO A 287 -2.31 -8.71 19.05
CA PRO A 287 -3.15 -7.51 18.99
C PRO A 287 -2.44 -6.22 19.45
N GLU A 288 -1.61 -6.31 20.48
CA GLU A 288 -0.87 -5.18 21.06
C GLU A 288 0.17 -4.63 20.06
N LEU A 289 0.82 -5.55 19.33
CA LEU A 289 1.77 -5.18 18.28
C LEU A 289 1.05 -4.51 17.09
N LEU A 290 -0.14 -5.00 16.72
CA LEU A 290 -0.98 -4.38 15.70
C LEU A 290 -1.43 -2.96 16.10
N GLU A 291 -1.78 -2.75 17.36
CA GLU A 291 -2.17 -1.44 17.91
C GLU A 291 -0.99 -0.46 17.95
N MET A 292 0.20 -0.91 18.34
CA MET A 292 1.41 -0.10 18.29
C MET A 292 1.70 0.41 16.87
N TYR A 293 1.64 -0.48 15.87
CA TYR A 293 1.85 -0.11 14.47
C TYR A 293 0.74 0.78 13.92
N TYR A 294 -0.51 0.57 14.35
CA TYR A 294 -1.63 1.46 14.01
C TYR A 294 -1.35 2.89 14.44
N ARG A 295 -0.99 3.10 15.70
CA ARG A 295 -0.69 4.45 16.22
C ARG A 295 0.52 5.08 15.55
N LEU A 296 1.57 4.30 15.27
CA LEU A 296 2.75 4.82 14.57
C LEU A 296 2.42 5.26 13.14
N SER A 297 1.67 4.43 12.39
CA SER A 297 1.18 4.81 11.06
C SER A 297 0.30 6.04 11.13
N LYS A 298 -0.59 6.14 12.14
CA LYS A 298 -1.48 7.30 12.30
C LYS A 298 -0.71 8.58 12.60
N LEU A 299 0.26 8.56 13.51
CA LEU A 299 1.14 9.71 13.78
C LEU A 299 1.92 10.16 12.54
N TRP A 300 2.43 9.22 11.75
CA TRP A 300 3.10 9.55 10.48
C TRP A 300 2.15 10.22 9.49
N GLN A 301 0.93 9.67 9.35
CA GLN A 301 -0.09 10.20 8.45
C GLN A 301 -0.56 11.59 8.86
N ASP A 302 -0.81 11.80 10.15
CA ASP A 302 -1.26 13.08 10.69
C ASP A 302 -0.17 14.15 10.52
N TRP A 303 1.11 13.78 10.69
CA TRP A 303 2.23 14.70 10.41
C TRP A 303 2.27 15.13 8.94
N ASN A 304 2.11 14.19 8.00
CA ASN A 304 2.06 14.51 6.57
C ASN A 304 0.89 15.45 6.26
N GLN A 305 -0.30 15.18 6.78
CA GLN A 305 -1.50 16.01 6.55
C GLN A 305 -1.35 17.43 7.13
N GLN A 306 -0.83 17.56 8.35
CA GLN A 306 -0.61 18.87 8.97
C GLN A 306 0.44 19.70 8.23
N TYR A 307 1.49 19.05 7.72
CA TYR A 307 2.50 19.71 6.91
C TYR A 307 1.91 20.20 5.58
N ASP A 308 1.11 19.36 4.91
CA ASP A 308 0.43 19.74 3.66
C ASP A 308 -0.51 20.93 3.87
N TRP A 309 -1.34 20.91 4.94
CA TRP A 309 -2.24 22.01 5.29
C TRP A 309 -1.51 23.35 5.46
N ARG A 310 -0.47 23.37 6.31
CA ARG A 310 0.27 24.61 6.61
C ARG A 310 0.94 25.21 5.38
N ASN A 311 1.41 24.37 4.46
CA ASN A 311 2.05 24.85 3.24
C ASN A 311 1.04 25.26 2.16
N ALA A 312 -0.13 24.61 2.10
CA ALA A 312 -1.22 25.05 1.22
C ALA A 312 -1.74 26.43 1.64
N GLU A 313 -1.97 26.64 2.94
CA GLU A 313 -2.39 27.93 3.51
C GLU A 313 -1.34 29.03 3.27
N SER A 314 -0.05 28.69 3.41
CA SER A 314 1.05 29.62 3.11
C SER A 314 1.15 29.97 1.61
N ALA A 315 0.83 29.02 0.72
CA ALA A 315 0.83 29.25 -0.73
C ALA A 315 -0.39 30.06 -1.21
N GLU A 316 -1.56 29.87 -0.58
CA GLU A 316 -2.75 30.68 -0.81
C GLU A 316 -2.57 32.12 -0.31
N LEU A 317 -1.97 32.31 0.87
CA LEU A 317 -1.61 33.64 1.37
C LEU A 317 -0.60 34.34 0.46
N ALA A 318 0.38 33.61 -0.07
CA ALA A 318 1.36 34.17 -1.01
C ALA A 318 0.74 34.54 -2.38
N SER A 319 -0.30 33.84 -2.84
CA SER A 319 -0.99 34.15 -4.11
C SER A 319 -1.99 35.30 -4.00
N HIS A 320 -2.53 35.57 -2.80
CA HIS A 320 -3.42 36.70 -2.54
C HIS A 320 -2.66 38.00 -2.18
N SER A 321 -1.33 37.93 -2.14
CA SER A 321 -0.42 39.05 -1.86
C SER A 321 0.25 39.61 -3.13
N GLN A 322 -0.13 39.13 -4.32
CA GLN A 322 0.27 39.63 -5.64
C GLN A 322 -0.93 40.28 -6.33
#